data_AF-A0A4Q7MCW3-F1
#
_entry.id   AF-A0A4Q7MCW3-F1
#
_cell.length_a   1.000
_cell.length_b   1.000
_cell.length_c   1.000
_cell.angle_alpha   90.00
_cell.angle_beta   90.00
_cell.angle_gamma   90.00
#
_symmetry.space_group_name_H-M   'P 1'
#
loop_
_entity.id
_entity.type
_entity.pdbx_description
1 polymer ?
#
loop_
_entity_poly.entity_id
_entity_poly.type
_entity_poly.pdbx_seq_one_letter_code
_entity_poly.pdbx_strand_id
1 'polypeptide(L)'
;MTRTEPARADEASAPSHSQTGILQPVLHPGEVDGLVDRIIADELAAMRTAFGEGAEYAVTHMESPRERTLHRLECPALEPFLDRHSQWTEHHRRRLTMNPGHRLSVPALVTRQSARGLSGVRSCKVCWPNVHGSDPRPLRRLKARGLRAHHVGHMLATEDGGSLGTIVRSALQTGADLFGVKQDSVEVVTSARTLWYSASEHVFIWDLPTDEETIRRKTELLHRLGSNVTPAAWIH
;
A
#
# COMPACT_ATOMS: atom_id res chain seq x y z
N MET A 1 49.70 59.82 -26.66
CA MET A 1 48.55 60.64 -27.09
C MET A 1 47.50 59.64 -27.55
N THR A 2 46.31 59.46 -26.98
CA THR A 2 45.49 60.31 -26.11
C THR A 2 44.57 59.38 -25.29
N ARG A 3 44.33 59.81 -24.07
CA ARG A 3 43.43 59.29 -23.04
C ARG A 3 41.98 59.56 -23.44
N THR A 4 41.08 58.58 -23.25
CA THR A 4 39.65 58.86 -23.06
C THR A 4 39.06 57.88 -22.03
N GLU A 5 38.67 58.45 -20.90
CA GLU A 5 37.89 57.84 -19.81
C GLU A 5 36.44 57.54 -20.23
N PRO A 6 35.70 56.73 -19.46
CA PRO A 6 34.41 56.17 -19.84
C PRO A 6 33.25 57.13 -19.57
N ALA A 7 32.23 57.10 -20.43
CA ALA A 7 30.95 57.73 -20.16
C ALA A 7 30.13 56.85 -19.20
N ARG A 8 29.74 57.43 -18.06
CA ARG A 8 28.69 56.94 -17.17
C ARG A 8 27.40 56.74 -17.96
N ALA A 9 26.80 55.55 -17.83
CA ALA A 9 25.41 55.32 -18.17
C ALA A 9 24.62 55.17 -16.86
N ASP A 10 23.49 55.85 -16.83
CA ASP A 10 22.63 56.11 -15.69
C ASP A 10 22.22 54.87 -14.88
N GLU A 11 22.20 55.07 -13.56
CA GLU A 11 21.49 54.25 -12.60
C GLU A 11 19.99 54.25 -12.91
N ALA A 12 19.58 53.32 -13.78
CA ALA A 12 18.19 52.88 -13.83
C ALA A 12 17.87 52.16 -12.52
N SER A 13 17.24 52.89 -11.61
CA SER A 13 16.64 52.38 -10.38
C SER A 13 15.74 51.17 -10.73
N ALA A 14 16.23 49.97 -10.43
CA ALA A 14 15.41 48.78 -10.42
C ALA A 14 14.33 48.97 -9.34
N PRO A 15 13.04 48.73 -9.63
CA PRO A 15 12.03 48.73 -8.59
C PRO A 15 12.36 47.60 -7.61
N SER A 16 12.71 48.00 -6.40
CA SER A 16 12.76 47.13 -5.23
C SER A 16 11.36 46.56 -5.04
N HIS A 17 11.12 45.36 -5.56
CA HIS A 17 9.98 44.56 -5.19
C HIS A 17 10.16 44.19 -3.73
N SER A 18 9.64 45.08 -2.90
CA SER A 18 9.32 44.84 -1.50
C SER A 18 8.62 43.48 -1.45
N GLN A 19 9.31 42.50 -0.88
CA GLN A 19 8.69 41.27 -0.41
C GLN A 19 7.64 41.68 0.61
N THR A 20 6.41 41.89 0.15
CA THR A 20 5.23 41.69 0.99
C THR A 20 5.23 40.22 1.34
N GLY A 21 5.89 39.89 2.44
CA GLY A 21 5.63 38.68 3.19
C GLY A 21 4.16 38.73 3.60
N ILE A 22 3.29 38.22 2.74
CA ILE A 22 1.93 37.87 3.10
C ILE A 22 2.11 36.75 4.12
N LEU A 23 2.11 37.13 5.41
CA LEU A 23 1.96 36.20 6.51
C LEU A 23 0.71 35.39 6.18
N GLN A 24 0.89 34.13 5.80
CA GLN A 24 -0.25 33.26 5.58
C GLN A 24 -1.03 33.24 6.89
N PRO A 25 -2.35 33.50 6.85
CA PRO A 25 -3.16 33.52 8.06
C PRO A 25 -3.06 32.15 8.72
N VAL A 26 -2.68 32.15 10.00
CA VAL A 26 -2.67 30.95 10.84
C VAL A 26 -4.13 30.50 10.97
N LEU A 27 -4.46 29.34 10.40
CA LEU A 27 -5.82 28.82 10.40
C LEU A 27 -6.28 28.51 11.84
N HIS A 28 -7.51 28.88 12.17
CA HIS A 28 -8.12 28.47 13.43
C HIS A 28 -8.46 26.96 13.43
N PRO A 29 -8.48 26.27 14.59
CA PRO A 29 -8.70 24.81 14.64
C PRO A 29 -9.96 24.32 13.89
N GLY A 30 -11.08 25.02 13.98
CA GLY A 30 -12.30 24.66 13.24
C GLY A 30 -12.19 24.85 11.71
N GLU A 31 -11.34 25.78 11.26
CA GLU A 31 -11.04 25.97 9.84
C GLU A 31 -10.10 24.88 9.32
N VAL A 32 -9.18 24.41 10.17
CA VAL A 32 -8.28 23.29 9.88
C VAL A 32 -9.08 22.00 9.71
N ASP A 33 -10.03 21.71 10.60
CA ASP A 33 -10.86 20.51 10.50
C ASP A 33 -11.71 20.52 9.23
N GLY A 34 -12.37 21.64 8.92
CA GLY A 34 -13.11 21.79 7.67
C GLY A 34 -12.23 21.74 6.41
N LEU A 35 -10.97 22.16 6.50
CA LEU A 35 -10.00 22.01 5.41
C LEU A 35 -9.57 20.55 5.23
N VAL A 36 -9.31 19.84 6.33
CA VAL A 36 -8.98 18.41 6.31
C VAL A 36 -10.12 17.61 5.69
N ASP A 37 -11.37 17.87 6.06
CA ASP A 37 -12.53 17.18 5.49
C ASP A 37 -12.65 17.39 3.98
N ARG A 38 -12.39 18.62 3.49
CA ARG A 38 -12.35 18.89 2.04
C ARG A 38 -11.21 18.15 1.35
N ILE A 39 -10.00 18.16 1.91
CA ILE A 39 -8.86 17.43 1.36
C ILE A 39 -9.19 15.93 1.28
N ILE A 40 -9.71 15.35 2.35
CA ILE A 40 -10.11 13.93 2.37
C ILE A 40 -11.18 13.66 1.32
N ALA A 41 -12.19 14.53 1.18
CA ALA A 41 -13.24 14.37 0.17
C ALA A 41 -12.67 14.36 -1.26
N ASP A 42 -11.74 15.26 -1.56
CA ASP A 42 -11.07 15.35 -2.87
C ASP A 42 -10.20 14.11 -3.14
N GLU A 43 -9.41 13.68 -2.14
CA GLU A 43 -8.57 12.48 -2.21
C GLU A 43 -9.42 11.21 -2.43
N LEU A 44 -10.51 11.07 -1.68
CA LEU A 44 -11.46 9.97 -1.85
C LEU A 44 -12.10 10.02 -3.22
N ALA A 45 -12.57 11.18 -3.68
CA ALA A 45 -13.17 11.35 -5.00
C ALA A 45 -12.22 10.92 -6.12
N ALA A 46 -10.94 11.31 -6.06
CA ALA A 46 -9.93 10.87 -7.01
C ALA A 46 -9.73 9.35 -7.00
N MET A 47 -9.70 8.73 -5.82
CA MET A 47 -9.64 7.26 -5.70
C MET A 47 -10.90 6.59 -6.26
N ARG A 48 -12.10 7.15 -6.06
CA ARG A 48 -13.35 6.62 -6.64
C ARG A 48 -13.30 6.65 -8.16
N THR A 49 -12.85 7.78 -8.73
CA THR A 49 -12.72 7.94 -10.19
C THR A 49 -11.76 6.91 -10.76
N ALA A 50 -10.55 6.79 -10.21
CA ALA A 50 -9.57 5.81 -10.68
C ALA A 50 -10.06 4.37 -10.53
N PHE A 51 -10.81 4.07 -9.46
CA PHE A 51 -11.44 2.77 -9.29
C PHE A 51 -12.52 2.52 -10.37
N GLY A 52 -13.35 3.52 -10.68
CA GLY A 52 -14.34 3.47 -11.77
C GLY A 52 -13.73 3.30 -13.15
N GLU A 53 -12.49 3.77 -13.36
CA GLU A 53 -11.70 3.57 -14.58
C GLU A 53 -11.06 2.16 -14.67
N GLY A 54 -11.31 1.30 -13.69
CA GLY A 54 -10.80 -0.07 -13.67
C GLY A 54 -9.42 -0.23 -13.06
N ALA A 55 -9.07 0.60 -12.07
CA ALA A 55 -7.83 0.39 -11.31
C ALA A 55 -7.83 -0.99 -10.63
N GLU A 56 -6.69 -1.67 -10.71
CA GLU A 56 -6.46 -3.01 -10.12
C GLU A 56 -5.31 -3.01 -9.11
N TYR A 57 -4.47 -1.98 -9.17
CA TYR A 57 -3.29 -1.85 -8.34
C TYR A 57 -3.22 -0.46 -7.72
N ALA A 58 -2.45 -0.33 -6.65
CA ALA A 58 -2.11 0.93 -6.04
C ALA A 58 -0.58 1.08 -5.98
N VAL A 59 -0.09 2.28 -6.22
CA VAL A 59 1.32 2.62 -6.05
C VAL A 59 1.44 3.60 -4.89
N THR A 60 2.13 3.19 -3.83
CA THR A 60 2.45 4.05 -2.69
C THR A 60 3.77 4.80 -2.93
N HIS A 61 3.96 5.93 -2.24
CA HIS A 61 5.20 6.72 -2.28
C HIS A 61 5.58 7.23 -3.68
N MET A 62 4.59 7.72 -4.45
CA MET A 62 4.81 8.19 -5.83
C MET A 62 5.83 9.32 -5.92
N GLU A 63 5.92 10.15 -4.90
CA GLU A 63 6.88 11.25 -4.74
C GLU A 63 8.35 10.79 -4.61
N SER A 64 8.60 9.54 -4.21
CA SER A 64 9.94 9.03 -3.94
C SER A 64 10.24 7.80 -4.80
N PRO A 65 10.93 7.96 -5.96
CA PRO A 65 11.19 6.85 -6.89
C PRO A 65 11.85 5.63 -6.26
N ARG A 66 12.65 5.80 -5.20
CA ARG A 66 13.31 4.71 -4.48
C ARG A 66 12.39 3.94 -3.54
N GLU A 67 11.26 4.54 -3.15
CA GLU A 67 10.31 4.00 -2.20
C GLU A 67 9.02 3.49 -2.83
N ARG A 68 8.77 3.86 -4.10
CA ARG A 68 7.62 3.42 -4.90
C ARG A 68 7.39 1.92 -4.78
N THR A 69 6.22 1.57 -4.28
CA THR A 69 5.83 0.17 -4.10
C THR A 69 4.47 -0.06 -4.73
N LEU A 70 4.38 -1.06 -5.60
CA LEU A 70 3.15 -1.51 -6.23
C LEU A 70 2.46 -2.52 -5.31
N HIS A 71 1.16 -2.36 -5.12
CA HIS A 71 0.30 -3.22 -4.32
C HIS A 71 -0.91 -3.66 -5.16
N ARG A 72 -1.47 -4.82 -4.83
CA ARG A 72 -2.86 -5.14 -5.18
C ARG A 72 -3.79 -4.31 -4.27
N LEU A 73 -4.98 -3.95 -4.72
CA LEU A 73 -5.91 -3.11 -3.93
C LEU A 73 -6.32 -3.76 -2.60
N GLU A 74 -6.41 -5.08 -2.58
CA GLU A 74 -6.73 -5.94 -1.43
C GLU A 74 -5.55 -6.14 -0.44
N CYS A 75 -4.40 -5.53 -0.71
CA CYS A 75 -3.21 -5.72 0.13
C CYS A 75 -3.45 -5.11 1.52
N PRO A 76 -3.28 -5.86 2.64
CA PRO A 76 -3.45 -5.29 3.97
C PRO A 76 -2.43 -4.18 4.28
N ALA A 77 -1.25 -4.22 3.65
CA ALA A 77 -0.26 -3.15 3.79
C ALA A 77 -0.68 -1.83 3.11
N LEU A 78 -1.71 -1.86 2.26
CA LEU A 78 -2.28 -0.68 1.62
C LEU A 78 -3.32 0.01 2.51
N GLU A 79 -3.93 -0.71 3.46
CA GLU A 79 -5.00 -0.21 4.32
C GLU A 79 -4.70 1.15 4.97
N PRO A 80 -3.49 1.38 5.55
CA PRO A 80 -3.19 2.68 6.15
C PRO A 80 -3.26 3.82 5.14
N PHE A 81 -2.96 3.57 3.86
CA PHE A 81 -2.97 4.60 2.83
C PHE A 81 -4.39 4.92 2.32
N LEU A 82 -5.32 3.98 2.47
CA LEU A 82 -6.72 4.10 2.02
C LEU A 82 -7.62 4.71 3.09
N ASP A 83 -7.38 4.44 4.37
CA ASP A 83 -8.11 5.07 5.47
C ASP A 83 -7.60 6.50 5.71
N ARG A 84 -8.06 7.43 4.87
CA ARG A 84 -7.65 8.84 4.90
C ARG A 84 -8.01 9.53 6.21
N HIS A 85 -9.14 9.18 6.81
CA HIS A 85 -9.56 9.78 8.08
C HIS A 85 -8.58 9.44 9.21
N SER A 86 -8.16 8.17 9.30
CA SER A 86 -7.20 7.73 10.32
C SER A 86 -5.81 8.34 10.14
N GLN A 87 -5.42 8.69 8.92
CA GLN A 87 -4.11 9.26 8.60
C GLN A 87 -3.95 10.71 9.07
N TRP A 88 -5.02 11.50 9.12
CA TRP A 88 -4.96 12.90 9.55
C TRP A 88 -4.89 13.05 11.08
N THR A 89 -3.73 12.68 11.63
CA THR A 89 -3.38 12.82 13.04
C THR A 89 -3.29 14.27 13.49
N GLU A 90 -3.34 14.50 14.80
CA GLU A 90 -3.14 15.82 15.42
C GLU A 90 -1.81 16.48 15.02
N HIS A 91 -0.78 15.69 14.77
CA HIS A 91 0.49 16.22 14.25
C HIS A 91 0.32 16.80 12.83
N HIS A 92 -0.43 16.14 11.96
CA HIS A 92 -0.68 16.62 10.59
C HIS A 92 -1.60 17.83 10.55
N ARG A 93 -2.62 17.88 11.43
CA ARG A 93 -3.49 19.05 11.61
C ARG A 93 -2.68 20.28 12.02
N ARG A 94 -1.79 20.15 13.01
CA ARG A 94 -0.87 21.23 13.41
C ARG A 94 0.08 21.68 12.30
N ARG A 95 0.59 20.75 11.47
CA ARG A 95 1.38 21.13 10.28
C ARG A 95 0.56 21.91 9.26
N LEU A 96 -0.71 21.54 9.07
CA LEU A 96 -1.61 22.22 8.14
C LEU A 96 -1.91 23.66 8.57
N THR A 97 -1.98 23.92 9.88
CA THR A 97 -2.08 25.28 10.45
C THR A 97 -0.89 26.17 10.04
N MET A 98 0.32 25.61 10.00
CA MET A 98 1.55 26.35 9.63
C MET A 98 1.79 26.38 8.11
N ASN A 99 1.29 25.38 7.40
CA ASN A 99 1.43 25.23 5.96
C ASN A 99 0.13 24.64 5.39
N PRO A 100 -0.81 25.48 4.94
CA PRO A 100 -2.08 25.04 4.32
C PRO A 100 -1.89 24.20 3.05
N GLY A 101 -0.71 24.25 2.43
CA GLY A 101 -0.33 23.42 1.28
C GLY A 101 0.15 22.01 1.66
N HIS A 102 0.28 21.70 2.95
CA HIS A 102 0.72 20.39 3.40
C HIS A 102 -0.27 19.30 2.98
N ARG A 103 0.24 18.24 2.32
CA ARG A 103 -0.53 17.06 1.91
C ARG A 103 0.16 15.79 2.34
N LEU A 104 -0.62 14.75 2.60
CA LEU A 104 -0.14 13.39 2.83
C LEU A 104 0.02 12.68 1.49
N SER A 105 0.92 11.69 1.43
CA SER A 105 1.04 10.84 0.24
C SER A 105 -0.28 10.12 -0.02
N VAL A 106 -0.77 10.20 -1.25
CA VAL A 106 -1.97 9.50 -1.71
C VAL A 106 -1.51 8.38 -2.65
N PRO A 107 -1.94 7.14 -2.44
CA PRO A 107 -1.59 6.06 -3.36
C PRO A 107 -2.20 6.34 -4.74
N ALA A 108 -1.38 6.20 -5.80
CA ALA A 108 -1.90 6.27 -7.16
C ALA A 108 -2.56 4.94 -7.52
N LEU A 109 -3.87 4.95 -7.72
CA LEU A 109 -4.59 3.78 -8.22
C LEU A 109 -4.42 3.69 -9.74
N VAL A 110 -4.03 2.52 -10.23
CA VAL A 110 -3.65 2.31 -11.63
C VAL A 110 -4.27 1.04 -12.19
N THR A 111 -4.63 1.08 -13.47
CA THR A 111 -5.05 -0.10 -14.22
C THR A 111 -3.86 -1.04 -14.44
N ARG A 112 -4.13 -2.30 -14.78
CA ARG A 112 -3.09 -3.26 -15.15
C ARG A 112 -2.21 -2.77 -16.29
N GLN A 113 -2.79 -2.15 -17.32
CA GLN A 113 -2.03 -1.61 -18.45
C GLN A 113 -1.07 -0.51 -18.00
N SER A 114 -1.55 0.45 -17.21
CA SER A 114 -0.72 1.54 -16.68
C SER A 114 0.40 1.00 -15.79
N ALA A 115 0.10 0.03 -14.93
CA ALA A 115 1.10 -0.60 -14.06
C ALA A 115 2.23 -1.29 -14.83
N ARG A 116 1.99 -1.85 -16.02
CA ARG A 116 3.05 -2.46 -16.88
C ARG A 116 4.04 -1.43 -17.40
N GLY A 117 3.58 -0.19 -17.60
CA GLY A 117 4.41 0.92 -18.08
C GLY A 117 5.22 1.63 -16.99
N LEU A 118 5.02 1.27 -15.71
CA LEU A 118 5.73 1.92 -14.61
C LEU A 118 7.17 1.42 -14.51
N SER A 119 8.12 2.35 -14.55
CA SER A 119 9.54 2.08 -14.29
C SER A 119 9.92 2.46 -12.85
N GLY A 120 10.89 1.75 -12.29
CA GLY A 120 11.42 2.04 -10.95
C GLY A 120 10.45 1.75 -9.79
N VAL A 121 9.41 0.93 -10.01
CA VAL A 121 8.47 0.54 -8.95
C VAL A 121 8.81 -0.85 -8.43
N ARG A 122 8.90 -1.00 -7.11
CA ARG A 122 9.13 -2.29 -6.46
C ARG A 122 7.80 -3.01 -6.26
N SER A 123 7.75 -4.31 -6.48
CA SER A 123 6.57 -5.10 -6.11
C SER A 123 6.49 -5.24 -4.58
N CYS A 124 5.31 -5.02 -4.01
CA CYS A 124 5.07 -5.31 -2.61
C CYS A 124 5.37 -6.79 -2.32
N LYS A 125 6.16 -7.05 -1.28
CA LYS A 125 6.53 -8.41 -0.85
C LYS A 125 5.40 -9.15 -0.11
N VAL A 126 4.30 -8.46 0.22
CA VAL A 126 3.14 -9.04 0.90
C VAL A 126 2.15 -9.57 -0.13
N CYS A 127 1.70 -8.73 -1.06
CA CYS A 127 0.66 -9.10 -2.03
C CYS A 127 1.19 -9.47 -3.42
N TRP A 128 2.50 -9.35 -3.68
CA TRP A 128 3.17 -9.71 -4.94
C TRP A 128 2.34 -9.40 -6.19
N PRO A 129 2.10 -8.11 -6.51
CA PRO A 129 1.24 -7.74 -7.63
C PRO A 129 1.74 -8.33 -8.95
N ASN A 130 0.93 -9.18 -9.57
CA ASN A 130 1.24 -9.84 -10.84
C ASN A 130 0.68 -9.05 -12.03
N VAL A 131 1.41 -8.02 -12.46
CA VAL A 131 0.94 -7.11 -13.51
C VAL A 131 1.04 -7.71 -14.91
N HIS A 132 2.02 -8.58 -15.14
CA HIS A 132 2.26 -9.19 -16.44
C HIS A 132 1.36 -10.39 -16.72
N GLY A 133 0.61 -10.88 -15.72
CA GLY A 133 -0.25 -12.05 -15.88
C GLY A 133 0.57 -13.34 -16.13
N SER A 134 1.87 -13.34 -15.86
CA SER A 134 2.65 -14.57 -15.77
C SER A 134 2.03 -15.44 -14.68
N ASP A 135 1.95 -16.76 -14.87
CA ASP A 135 1.35 -17.69 -13.90
C ASP A 135 1.70 -17.33 -12.44
N PRO A 136 0.76 -17.56 -11.49
CA PRO A 136 1.04 -17.32 -10.08
C PRO A 136 2.41 -17.87 -9.73
N ARG A 137 3.24 -17.03 -9.11
CA ARG A 137 4.64 -17.39 -8.84
C ARG A 137 4.68 -18.78 -8.19
N PRO A 138 5.63 -19.64 -8.62
CA PRO A 138 5.63 -21.03 -8.24
C PRO A 138 5.66 -21.19 -6.72
N LEU A 139 4.91 -22.21 -6.27
CA LEU A 139 5.03 -22.96 -5.02
C LEU A 139 6.34 -22.65 -4.26
N ARG A 140 6.28 -21.76 -3.26
CA ARG A 140 7.43 -21.53 -2.38
C ARG A 140 7.56 -22.71 -1.44
N ARG A 141 8.63 -23.46 -1.60
CA ARG A 141 9.03 -24.51 -0.67
C ARG A 141 9.83 -23.90 0.48
N LEU A 142 9.31 -24.00 1.70
CA LEU A 142 10.01 -23.60 2.92
C LEU A 142 9.91 -24.71 3.96
N LYS A 143 10.77 -24.68 4.98
CA LYS A 143 10.59 -25.56 6.15
C LYS A 143 9.44 -25.03 7.00
N ALA A 144 8.65 -25.91 7.62
CA ALA A 144 7.51 -25.53 8.47
C ALA A 144 7.92 -24.54 9.57
N ARG A 145 9.09 -24.75 10.20
CA ARG A 145 9.64 -23.82 11.21
C ARG A 145 9.92 -22.40 10.69
N GLY A 146 9.95 -22.24 9.37
CA GLY A 146 10.14 -20.98 8.65
C GLY A 146 8.85 -20.19 8.43
N LEU A 147 7.68 -20.75 8.77
CA LEU A 147 6.43 -19.99 8.80
C LEU A 147 6.51 -18.86 9.83
N ARG A 148 5.97 -17.71 9.45
CA ARG A 148 6.11 -16.42 10.15
C ARG A 148 4.84 -15.60 9.92
N ALA A 149 4.66 -14.54 10.71
CA ALA A 149 3.50 -13.67 10.60
C ALA A 149 3.25 -13.10 9.18
N HIS A 150 4.30 -12.83 8.41
CA HIS A 150 4.15 -12.35 7.03
C HIS A 150 3.60 -13.39 6.06
N HIS A 151 3.54 -14.67 6.46
CA HIS A 151 2.96 -15.73 5.65
C HIS A 151 1.44 -15.90 5.86
N VAL A 152 0.87 -15.23 6.87
CA VAL A 152 -0.57 -15.23 7.11
C VAL A 152 -1.27 -14.53 5.94
N GLY A 153 -2.34 -15.15 5.43
CA GLY A 153 -3.06 -14.71 4.25
C GLY A 153 -2.58 -15.33 2.94
N HIS A 154 -1.49 -16.12 2.94
CA HIS A 154 -1.11 -16.92 1.78
C HIS A 154 -1.80 -18.29 1.78
N MET A 155 -1.94 -18.88 0.60
CA MET A 155 -2.49 -20.22 0.46
C MET A 155 -1.42 -21.26 0.75
N LEU A 156 -1.70 -22.14 1.71
CA LEU A 156 -0.94 -23.35 1.91
C LEU A 156 -1.36 -24.37 0.84
N ALA A 157 -0.42 -25.11 0.27
CA ALA A 157 -0.67 -26.07 -0.79
C ALA A 157 0.04 -27.41 -0.54
N THR A 158 -0.42 -28.45 -1.21
CA THR A 158 0.31 -29.72 -1.36
C THR A 158 1.50 -29.54 -2.30
N GLU A 159 2.40 -30.53 -2.33
CA GLU A 159 3.53 -30.55 -3.26
C GLU A 159 3.08 -30.48 -4.73
N ASP A 160 1.95 -31.13 -5.05
CA ASP A 160 1.33 -31.11 -6.38
C ASP A 160 0.55 -29.80 -6.68
N GLY A 161 0.54 -28.85 -5.74
CA GLY A 161 -0.14 -27.55 -5.89
C GLY A 161 -1.61 -27.52 -5.52
N GLY A 162 -2.16 -28.59 -4.93
CA GLY A 162 -3.53 -28.62 -4.43
C GLY A 162 -3.71 -27.75 -3.18
N SER A 163 -4.78 -26.97 -3.11
CA SER A 163 -5.01 -26.05 -1.98
C SER A 163 -5.28 -26.79 -0.66
N LEU A 164 -4.60 -26.36 0.40
CA LEU A 164 -4.80 -26.77 1.79
C LEU A 164 -5.51 -25.68 2.63
N GLY A 165 -5.85 -24.55 2.01
CA GLY A 165 -6.51 -23.39 2.63
C GLY A 165 -5.56 -22.21 2.88
N THR A 166 -6.14 -21.05 3.22
CA THR A 166 -5.37 -19.82 3.50
C THR A 166 -4.84 -19.85 4.92
N ILE A 167 -3.54 -19.59 5.13
CA ILE A 167 -2.90 -19.57 6.45
C ILE A 167 -3.50 -18.43 7.29
N VAL A 168 -4.09 -18.78 8.43
CA VAL A 168 -4.65 -17.83 9.41
C VAL A 168 -3.64 -17.58 10.53
N ARG A 169 -2.97 -18.63 10.99
CA ARG A 169 -1.88 -18.54 11.98
C ARG A 169 -0.95 -19.73 11.89
N SER A 170 0.26 -19.58 12.40
CA SER A 170 1.22 -20.66 12.60
C SER A 170 1.89 -20.53 13.96
N ALA A 171 2.06 -21.63 14.69
CA ALA A 171 2.73 -21.66 15.98
C ALA A 171 3.74 -22.82 16.04
N LEU A 172 4.97 -22.52 16.46
CA LEU A 172 5.96 -23.55 16.80
C LEU A 172 5.64 -24.07 18.19
N GLN A 173 5.45 -25.37 18.32
CA GLN A 173 5.26 -26.06 19.58
C GLN A 173 6.46 -26.96 19.84
N THR A 174 7.02 -26.87 21.04
CA THR A 174 8.08 -27.78 21.49
C THR A 174 7.46 -28.73 22.50
N GLY A 175 7.41 -30.01 22.14
CA GLY A 175 6.93 -31.09 23.00
C GLY A 175 8.04 -32.10 23.30
N ALA A 176 7.72 -33.09 24.12
CA ALA A 176 8.52 -34.30 24.25
C ALA A 176 7.64 -35.50 23.88
N ASP A 177 8.21 -36.48 23.18
CA ASP A 177 7.51 -37.73 22.91
C ASP A 177 7.39 -38.60 24.19
N LEU A 178 6.74 -39.75 24.06
CA LEU A 178 6.56 -40.71 25.15
C LEU A 178 7.89 -41.26 25.72
N PHE A 179 9.01 -41.01 25.05
CA PHE A 179 10.36 -41.40 25.44
C PHE A 179 11.20 -40.22 25.95
N GLY A 180 10.59 -39.04 26.11
CA GLY A 180 11.25 -37.83 26.59
C GLY A 180 12.12 -37.12 25.55
N VAL A 181 12.08 -37.54 24.28
CA VAL A 181 12.82 -36.88 23.20
C VAL A 181 12.08 -35.63 22.79
N LYS A 182 12.77 -34.48 22.84
CA LYS A 182 12.22 -33.21 22.39
C LYS A 182 11.90 -33.26 20.90
N GLN A 183 10.65 -32.95 20.55
CA GLN A 183 10.21 -32.82 19.18
C GLN A 183 9.56 -31.45 18.98
N ASP A 184 10.00 -30.76 17.93
CA ASP A 184 9.40 -29.50 17.50
C ASP A 184 8.37 -29.79 16.41
N SER A 185 7.13 -29.38 16.66
CA SER A 185 6.03 -29.42 15.69
C SER A 185 5.56 -28.01 15.37
N VAL A 186 4.98 -27.83 14.19
CA VAL A 186 4.41 -26.55 13.76
C VAL A 186 2.94 -26.77 13.50
N GLU A 187 2.11 -26.13 14.33
CA GLU A 187 0.68 -26.01 14.10
C GLU A 187 0.45 -24.93 13.04
N VAL A 188 -0.27 -25.26 11.99
CA VAL A 188 -0.69 -24.32 10.93
C VAL A 188 -2.20 -24.37 10.85
N VAL A 189 -2.86 -23.28 11.25
CA VAL A 189 -4.30 -23.14 11.10
C VAL A 189 -4.56 -22.44 9.79
N THR A 190 -5.34 -23.08 8.91
CA THR A 190 -5.81 -22.50 7.66
C THR A 190 -7.30 -22.17 7.76
N SER A 191 -7.84 -21.50 6.74
CA SER A 191 -9.27 -21.25 6.58
C SER A 191 -10.09 -22.54 6.45
N ALA A 192 -9.46 -23.65 6.07
CA ALA A 192 -10.15 -24.93 5.85
C ALA A 192 -9.92 -25.94 6.99
N ARG A 193 -8.74 -25.94 7.63
CA ARG A 193 -8.36 -26.96 8.62
C ARG A 193 -7.11 -26.58 9.40
N THR A 194 -6.87 -27.28 10.50
CA THR A 194 -5.59 -27.26 11.22
C THR A 194 -4.71 -28.41 10.76
N LEU A 195 -3.45 -28.12 10.48
CA LEU A 195 -2.43 -29.05 10.03
C LEU A 195 -1.23 -29.01 10.98
N TRP A 196 -0.55 -30.15 11.12
CA TRP A 196 0.62 -30.30 11.97
C TRP A 196 1.78 -30.80 11.14
N TYR A 197 2.89 -30.07 11.18
CA TYR A 197 4.10 -30.40 10.45
C TYR A 197 5.24 -30.64 11.42
N SER A 198 6.17 -31.53 11.07
CA SER A 198 7.48 -31.53 11.74
C SER A 198 8.21 -30.23 11.42
N ALA A 199 8.97 -29.67 12.38
CA ALA A 199 9.70 -28.42 12.17
C ALA A 199 10.66 -28.46 10.95
N SER A 200 11.15 -29.63 10.56
CA SER A 200 12.03 -29.85 9.41
C SER A 200 11.28 -30.15 8.10
N GLU A 201 9.99 -30.45 8.17
CA GLU A 201 9.16 -30.80 7.02
C GLU A 201 8.98 -29.60 6.08
N HIS A 202 8.78 -29.88 4.80
CA HIS A 202 8.55 -28.84 3.82
C HIS A 202 7.06 -28.51 3.75
N VAL A 203 6.77 -27.22 3.78
CA VAL A 203 5.45 -26.69 3.47
C VAL A 203 5.57 -25.86 2.21
N PHE A 204 4.46 -25.84 1.47
CA PHE A 204 4.40 -25.18 0.19
C PHE A 204 3.38 -24.06 0.24
N ILE A 205 3.79 -22.87 -0.20
CA ILE A 205 2.94 -21.67 -0.16
C ILE A 205 2.75 -21.15 -1.59
N TRP A 206 1.49 -20.90 -1.93
CA TRP A 206 1.11 -20.16 -3.11
C TRP A 206 0.94 -18.68 -2.76
N ASP A 207 1.54 -17.83 -3.59
CA ASP A 207 1.44 -16.37 -3.48
C ASP A 207 0.07 -15.84 -3.96
N LEU A 208 -0.90 -16.71 -4.28
CA LEU A 208 -2.26 -16.32 -4.60
C LEU A 208 -3.12 -16.19 -3.32
N PRO A 209 -3.62 -14.98 -3.01
CA PRO A 209 -4.74 -14.84 -2.12
C PRO A 209 -6.02 -15.13 -2.91
N THR A 210 -6.40 -16.41 -3.07
CA THR A 210 -7.68 -16.83 -3.64
C THR A 210 -8.62 -17.31 -2.53
N ASP A 211 -9.71 -16.57 -2.30
CA ASP A 211 -11.03 -16.86 -2.90
C ASP A 211 -12.24 -16.42 -2.06
N GLU A 212 -12.05 -15.89 -0.85
CA GLU A 212 -13.19 -15.35 -0.09
C GLU A 212 -12.82 -14.10 0.70
N GLU A 213 -11.67 -14.12 1.39
CA GLU A 213 -11.16 -12.95 2.13
C GLU A 213 -10.72 -11.81 1.20
N THR A 214 -10.11 -12.14 0.05
CA THR A 214 -9.77 -11.16 -0.99
C THR A 214 -11.02 -10.55 -1.61
N ILE A 215 -12.03 -11.39 -1.89
CA ILE A 215 -13.32 -10.93 -2.42
C ILE A 215 -13.99 -10.04 -1.36
N ARG A 216 -14.06 -10.48 -0.10
CA ARG A 216 -14.57 -9.68 1.03
C ARG A 216 -13.86 -8.35 1.14
N ARG A 217 -12.53 -8.32 1.14
CA ARG A 217 -11.75 -7.06 1.22
C ARG A 217 -11.95 -6.18 0.00
N LYS A 218 -12.02 -6.76 -1.21
CA LYS A 218 -12.34 -6.02 -2.43
C LYS A 218 -13.76 -5.44 -2.36
N THR A 219 -14.71 -6.19 -1.82
CA THR A 219 -16.10 -5.77 -1.59
C THR A 219 -16.19 -4.70 -0.49
N GLU A 220 -15.42 -4.80 0.59
CA GLU A 220 -15.32 -3.76 1.62
C GLU A 220 -14.67 -2.49 1.08
N LEU A 221 -13.60 -2.64 0.30
CA LEU A 221 -12.94 -1.54 -0.39
C LEU A 221 -13.88 -0.90 -1.41
N LEU A 222 -14.67 -1.69 -2.13
CA LEU A 222 -15.78 -1.23 -2.99
C LEU A 222 -16.84 -0.47 -2.18
N HIS A 223 -17.28 -0.97 -1.02
CA HIS A 223 -18.25 -0.26 -0.19
C HIS A 223 -17.72 1.05 0.39
N ARG A 224 -16.44 1.08 0.80
CA ARG A 224 -15.76 2.27 1.35
C ARG A 224 -15.45 3.31 0.28
N LEU A 225 -15.01 2.88 -0.90
CA LEU A 225 -14.63 3.75 -2.02
C LEU A 225 -15.75 3.95 -3.04
N GLY A 226 -16.87 3.26 -2.94
CA GLY A 226 -17.88 3.21 -4.00
C GLY A 226 -19.26 2.81 -3.49
N SER A 227 -19.91 3.71 -2.73
CA SER A 227 -21.32 3.53 -2.36
C SER A 227 -22.31 3.65 -3.54
N ASN A 228 -21.84 3.68 -4.81
CA ASN A 228 -22.66 3.76 -6.03
C ASN A 228 -22.14 2.92 -7.21
N VAL A 229 -21.17 2.01 -7.02
CA VAL A 229 -20.65 1.18 -8.13
C VAL A 229 -21.29 -0.20 -8.06
N THR A 230 -22.28 -0.45 -8.91
CA THR A 230 -22.75 -1.81 -9.20
C THR A 230 -21.57 -2.61 -9.76
N PRO A 231 -21.23 -3.78 -9.19
CA PRO A 231 -20.14 -4.60 -9.72
C PRO A 231 -20.56 -5.11 -11.10
N ALA A 232 -20.09 -4.46 -12.16
CA ALA A 232 -20.25 -4.96 -13.51
C ALA A 232 -19.41 -6.23 -13.64
N ALA A 233 -20.09 -7.38 -13.61
CA ALA A 233 -19.69 -8.69 -14.11
C ALA A 233 -18.16 -8.93 -14.28
N TRP A 234 -17.51 -9.39 -13.20
CA TRP A 234 -16.19 -10.02 -13.26
C TRP A 234 -16.38 -11.54 -13.21
N ILE A 235 -17.03 -12.08 -14.24
CA ILE A 235 -17.00 -13.51 -14.57
C ILE A 235 -16.42 -13.57 -15.96
N HIS A 236 -15.14 -13.94 -16.06
CA HIS A 236 -14.54 -14.87 -17.04
C HIS A 236 -13.03 -14.94 -16.80
#